data_AF-A0A411YWB2-F1
#
_entry.id   AF-A0A411YWB2-F1
#
_cell.length_a   1.000
_cell.length_b   1.000
_cell.length_c   1.000
_cell.angle_alpha   90.00
_cell.angle_beta   90.00
_cell.angle_gamma   90.00
#
_symmetry.space_group_name_H-M   'P 1'
#
loop_
_entity.id
_entity.type
_entity.pdbx_description
1 polymer ?
#
loop_
_entity_poly.entity_id
_entity_poly.type
_entity_poly.pdbx_seq_one_letter_code
_entity_poly.pdbx_strand_id
1 'polypeptide(L)'
;MSDLFIDLKSKVQSANPTIVFPEGTDERILEAASRLASEKVLQPILIGNPADVTAKAQAGGFSLDGVEVLNPAEYGEFDALVDALVERRKGKTTEEQARKILLDENYFGTMLVYTGKAHG
;
A
#
# COMPACT_ATOMS: atom_id res chain seq x y z
N MET A 1 -26.24 7.06 9.03
CA MET A 1 -24.88 6.50 8.76
C MET A 1 -24.24 7.10 7.50
N SER A 2 -25.01 7.43 6.46
CA SER A 2 -24.52 8.10 5.23
C SER A 2 -23.79 9.42 5.48
N ASP A 3 -24.35 10.27 6.34
CA ASP A 3 -23.89 11.66 6.48
C ASP A 3 -22.50 11.74 7.12
N LEU A 4 -22.20 10.82 8.03
CA LEU A 4 -20.87 10.71 8.63
C LEU A 4 -19.78 10.40 7.59
N PHE A 5 -20.04 9.45 6.67
CA PHE A 5 -19.05 9.10 5.65
C PHE A 5 -18.87 10.19 4.60
N ILE A 6 -19.91 10.97 4.31
CA ILE A 6 -19.81 12.13 3.40
C ILE A 6 -18.89 13.18 4.01
N ASP A 7 -19.10 13.53 5.28
CA ASP A 7 -18.27 14.51 5.99
C ASP A 7 -16.81 14.04 6.11
N LEU A 8 -16.59 12.76 6.42
CA LEU A 8 -15.26 12.17 6.48
C LEU A 8 -14.58 12.18 5.11
N LYS A 9 -15.29 11.78 4.05
CA LYS A 9 -14.76 11.79 2.68
C LYS A 9 -14.29 13.19 2.27
N SER A 10 -15.07 14.23 2.56
CA SER A 10 -14.69 15.62 2.26
C SER A 10 -13.38 16.04 2.97
N LYS A 11 -13.25 15.69 4.25
CA LYS A 11 -12.03 15.96 5.04
C LYS A 11 -10.82 15.20 4.51
N VAL A 12 -10.98 13.91 4.22
CA VAL A 12 -9.92 13.04 3.68
C VAL A 12 -9.47 13.52 2.31
N GLN A 13 -10.42 13.81 1.41
CA GLN A 13 -10.15 14.36 0.09
C GLN A 13 -9.32 15.66 0.14
N SER A 14 -9.58 16.52 1.12
CA SER A 14 -8.80 17.76 1.31
C SER A 14 -7.36 17.50 1.77
N ALA A 15 -7.14 16.43 2.54
CA ALA A 15 -5.81 16.03 3.02
C ALA A 15 -5.05 15.16 2.02
N ASN A 16 -5.79 14.48 1.12
CA ASN A 16 -5.31 13.53 0.10
C ASN A 16 -4.21 12.59 0.63
N PRO A 17 -4.49 11.79 1.67
CA PRO A 17 -3.47 10.94 2.26
C PRO A 17 -3.11 9.78 1.32
N THR A 18 -1.85 9.37 1.33
CA THR A 18 -1.41 8.06 0.81
C THR A 18 -1.76 6.91 1.76
N ILE A 19 -2.50 5.90 1.29
CA ILE A 19 -2.93 4.73 2.08
C ILE A 19 -2.49 3.43 1.39
N VAL A 20 -1.94 2.50 2.17
CA VAL A 20 -1.44 1.22 1.69
C VAL A 20 -2.51 0.13 1.82
N PHE A 21 -2.61 -0.69 0.78
CA PHE A 21 -3.45 -1.87 0.70
C PHE A 21 -2.57 -3.08 0.40
N PRO A 22 -2.18 -3.86 1.43
CA PRO A 22 -1.31 -5.01 1.26
C PRO A 22 -1.85 -6.08 0.32
N GLU A 23 -3.16 -6.30 0.32
CA GLU A 23 -3.82 -7.37 -0.44
C GLU A 23 -4.12 -6.94 -1.89
N GLY A 24 -3.09 -6.56 -2.65
CA GLY A 24 -3.23 -5.95 -3.98
C GLY A 24 -3.89 -6.82 -5.06
N THR A 25 -4.13 -8.10 -4.80
CA THR A 25 -4.82 -9.02 -5.73
C THR A 25 -6.25 -9.40 -5.28
N ASP A 26 -6.70 -8.89 -4.13
CA ASP A 26 -8.08 -9.05 -3.67
C ASP A 26 -9.02 -8.14 -4.46
N GLU A 27 -10.09 -8.70 -5.00
CA GLU A 27 -11.05 -8.01 -5.86
C GLU A 27 -11.72 -6.82 -5.16
N ARG A 28 -12.03 -6.95 -3.87
CA ARG A 28 -12.72 -5.91 -3.09
C ARG A 28 -11.77 -4.72 -2.85
N ILE A 29 -10.50 -5.02 -2.67
CA ILE A 29 -9.45 -4.01 -2.47
C ILE A 29 -9.18 -3.29 -3.80
N LEU A 30 -9.09 -4.02 -4.90
CA LEU A 30 -8.92 -3.45 -6.24
C LEU A 30 -10.07 -2.51 -6.61
N GLU A 31 -11.32 -2.94 -6.39
CA GLU A 31 -12.51 -2.11 -6.62
C GLU A 31 -12.43 -0.81 -5.78
N ALA A 32 -12.13 -0.95 -4.48
CA ALA A 32 -12.05 0.18 -3.58
C ALA A 32 -10.93 1.16 -3.96
N ALA A 33 -9.72 0.66 -4.26
CA ALA A 33 -8.58 1.47 -4.65
C ALA A 33 -8.85 2.23 -5.97
N SER A 34 -9.37 1.54 -6.98
CA SER A 34 -9.79 2.13 -8.27
C SER A 34 -10.79 3.28 -8.04
N ARG A 35 -11.81 3.06 -7.21
CA ARG A 35 -12.82 4.07 -6.90
C ARG A 35 -12.24 5.25 -6.13
N LEU A 36 -11.43 5.00 -5.11
CA LEU A 36 -10.83 6.04 -4.26
C LEU A 36 -9.87 6.94 -5.04
N ALA A 37 -9.08 6.36 -5.95
CA ALA A 37 -8.20 7.09 -6.85
C ALA A 37 -8.99 7.93 -7.88
N SER A 38 -9.96 7.33 -8.56
CA SER A 38 -10.76 8.03 -9.58
C SER A 38 -11.58 9.19 -9.01
N GLU A 39 -12.11 9.03 -7.79
CA GLU A 39 -12.81 10.10 -7.06
C GLU A 39 -11.84 11.09 -6.38
N LYS A 40 -10.51 10.89 -6.49
CA LYS A 40 -9.45 11.70 -5.87
C LYS A 40 -9.67 11.92 -4.37
N VAL A 41 -10.05 10.86 -3.67
CA VAL A 41 -10.27 10.90 -2.22
C VAL A 41 -8.95 10.76 -1.47
N LEU A 42 -8.07 9.90 -1.98
CA LEU A 42 -6.78 9.57 -1.40
C LEU A 42 -5.87 8.97 -2.48
N GLN A 43 -4.59 8.79 -2.17
CA GLN A 43 -3.62 8.13 -3.04
C GLN A 43 -3.44 6.67 -2.60
N PRO A 44 -4.03 5.68 -3.28
CA PRO A 44 -3.86 4.28 -2.89
C PRO A 44 -2.53 3.72 -3.38
N ILE A 45 -1.87 2.93 -2.53
CA ILE A 45 -0.75 2.05 -2.87
C ILE A 45 -1.20 0.61 -2.72
N LEU A 46 -1.14 -0.20 -3.77
CA LEU A 46 -1.33 -1.65 -3.72
C LEU A 46 0.03 -2.34 -3.61
N ILE A 47 0.11 -3.39 -2.80
CA ILE A 47 1.31 -4.23 -2.71
C ILE A 47 1.09 -5.52 -3.51
N GLY A 48 2.06 -5.89 -4.35
CA GLY A 48 2.04 -7.14 -5.09
C GLY A 48 2.86 -7.10 -6.37
N ASN A 49 2.88 -8.23 -7.09
CA ASN A 49 3.48 -8.28 -8.41
C ASN A 49 2.65 -7.43 -9.39
N PRO A 50 3.25 -6.46 -10.13
CA PRO A 50 2.51 -5.55 -10.99
C PRO A 50 1.73 -6.27 -12.10
N ALA A 51 2.26 -7.37 -12.63
CA ALA A 51 1.58 -8.16 -13.66
C ALA A 51 0.32 -8.83 -13.12
N ASP A 52 0.38 -9.42 -11.92
CA ASP A 52 -0.75 -10.11 -11.29
C ASP A 52 -1.84 -9.12 -10.89
N VAL A 53 -1.45 -8.00 -10.28
CA VAL A 53 -2.37 -6.90 -9.89
C VAL A 53 -3.08 -6.35 -11.14
N THR A 54 -2.34 -6.09 -12.22
CA THR A 54 -2.91 -5.60 -13.49
C THR A 54 -3.87 -6.61 -14.10
N ALA A 55 -3.50 -7.89 -14.14
CA ALA A 55 -4.36 -8.94 -14.68
C ALA A 55 -5.68 -9.08 -13.88
N LYS A 56 -5.60 -9.02 -12.54
CA LYS A 56 -6.77 -9.06 -11.66
C LYS A 56 -7.66 -7.84 -11.81
N ALA A 57 -7.07 -6.64 -11.88
CA ALA A 57 -7.81 -5.40 -12.11
C ALA A 57 -8.57 -5.44 -13.44
N GLN A 58 -7.91 -5.89 -14.52
CA GLN A 58 -8.54 -6.03 -15.84
C GLN A 58 -9.67 -7.05 -15.83
N ALA A 59 -9.49 -8.20 -15.17
CA ALA A 59 -10.53 -9.21 -15.05
C ALA A 59 -11.78 -8.71 -14.31
N GLY A 60 -11.61 -7.83 -13.31
CA GLY A 60 -12.69 -7.18 -12.57
C GLY A 60 -13.24 -5.89 -13.21
N GLY A 61 -12.61 -5.40 -14.28
CA GLY A 61 -12.99 -4.14 -14.92
C GLY A 61 -12.62 -2.89 -14.11
N PHE A 62 -11.61 -2.97 -13.25
CA PHE A 62 -11.13 -1.85 -12.42
C PHE A 62 -9.97 -1.11 -13.11
N SER A 63 -9.94 0.22 -12.99
CA SER A 63 -8.82 1.01 -13.49
C SER A 63 -7.77 1.16 -12.39
N LEU A 64 -6.49 1.07 -12.77
CA LEU A 64 -5.36 1.38 -11.89
C LEU A 64 -4.84 2.82 -12.10
N ASP A 65 -5.57 3.66 -12.85
CA ASP A 65 -5.21 5.06 -13.04
C ASP A 65 -5.22 5.80 -11.69
N GLY A 66 -4.08 6.41 -11.35
CA GLY A 66 -3.90 7.08 -10.06
C GLY A 66 -3.67 6.12 -8.89
N VAL A 67 -3.53 4.81 -9.13
CA VAL A 67 -3.14 3.81 -8.14
C VAL A 67 -1.66 3.49 -8.32
N GLU A 68 -0.89 3.55 -7.23
CA GLU A 68 0.50 3.10 -7.24
C GLU A 68 0.57 1.61 -6.90
N VAL A 69 1.42 0.85 -7.60
CA VAL A 69 1.62 -0.59 -7.32
C VAL A 69 3.09 -0.82 -6.99
N LEU A 70 3.34 -1.33 -5.79
CA LEU A 70 4.70 -1.61 -5.30
C LEU A 70 4.91 -3.11 -5.12
N ASN A 71 6.01 -3.60 -5.68
CA ASN A 71 6.46 -4.98 -5.49
C ASN A 71 7.60 -5.01 -4.47
N PRO A 72 7.44 -5.68 -3.32
CA PRO A 72 8.50 -5.79 -2.32
C PRO A 72 9.81 -6.35 -2.90
N ALA A 73 9.72 -7.28 -3.86
CA ALA A 73 10.89 -7.91 -4.47
C ALA A 73 11.69 -6.99 -5.42
N GLU A 74 11.08 -5.91 -5.90
CA GLU A 74 11.67 -5.00 -6.91
C GLU A 74 11.71 -3.55 -6.41
N TYR A 75 11.46 -3.34 -5.12
CA TYR A 75 11.37 -2.00 -4.56
C TYR A 75 12.75 -1.33 -4.46
N GLY A 76 12.93 -0.18 -5.12
CA GLY A 76 14.23 0.50 -5.22
C GLY A 76 14.81 0.96 -3.86
N GLU A 77 13.97 1.15 -2.85
CA GLU A 77 14.40 1.56 -1.50
C GLU A 77 14.27 0.42 -0.48
N PHE A 78 14.27 -0.84 -0.94
CA PHE A 78 14.11 -2.01 -0.07
C PHE A 78 15.18 -2.09 1.02
N ASP A 79 16.44 -1.79 0.69
CA ASP A 79 17.54 -1.80 1.66
C ASP A 79 17.32 -0.80 2.81
N ALA A 80 16.78 0.39 2.50
CA ALA A 80 16.45 1.37 3.54
C ALA A 80 15.32 0.89 4.47
N LEU A 81 14.35 0.12 3.95
CA LEU A 81 13.32 -0.50 4.78
C LEU A 81 13.89 -1.62 5.66
N VAL A 82 14.85 -2.40 5.14
CA VAL A 82 15.55 -3.45 5.89
C VAL A 82 16.30 -2.84 7.08
N ASP A 83 17.10 -1.80 6.83
CA ASP A 83 17.86 -1.11 7.86
C ASP A 83 16.96 -0.53 8.95
N ALA A 84 15.88 0.16 8.53
CA ALA A 84 14.89 0.70 9.46
C ALA A 84 14.21 -0.39 10.29
N LEU A 85 13.92 -1.56 9.70
CA LEU A 85 13.34 -2.69 10.43
C LEU A 85 14.33 -3.26 11.44
N VAL A 86 15.58 -3.49 11.05
CA VAL A 86 16.63 -4.02 11.94
C VAL A 86 16.84 -3.09 13.14
N GLU A 87 16.96 -1.78 12.89
CA GLU A 87 17.09 -0.77 13.94
C GLU A 87 15.87 -0.81 14.88
N ARG A 88 14.66 -0.82 14.30
CA ARG A 88 13.40 -0.86 15.07
C ARG A 88 13.29 -2.12 15.93
N ARG A 89 13.83 -3.24 15.49
CA ARG A 89 13.81 -4.54 16.19
C ARG A 89 14.86 -4.63 17.29
N LYS A 90 15.77 -3.66 17.45
CA LYS A 90 16.73 -3.54 18.56
C LYS A 90 17.54 -4.83 18.78
N GLY A 91 18.08 -5.40 17.70
CA GLY A 91 18.90 -6.61 17.73
C GLY A 91 18.14 -7.94 17.78
N LYS A 92 16.80 -7.92 17.76
CA LYS A 92 15.97 -9.14 17.72
C LYS A 92 15.84 -9.76 16.33
N THR A 93 16.35 -9.10 15.30
CA THR A 93 16.17 -9.49 13.90
C THR A 93 17.45 -9.16 13.16
N THR A 94 18.01 -10.14 12.45
CA THR A 94 19.18 -9.95 11.58
C THR A 94 18.76 -9.31 10.25
N GLU A 95 19.70 -8.77 9.50
CA GLU A 95 19.43 -8.22 8.16
C GLU A 95 18.77 -9.26 7.25
N GLU A 96 19.29 -10.50 7.20
CA GLU A 96 18.73 -11.59 6.40
C GLU A 96 17.28 -11.92 6.80
N GLN A 97 16.98 -11.93 8.10
CA GLN A 97 15.63 -12.13 8.60
C GLN A 97 14.72 -10.96 8.23
N ALA A 98 15.19 -9.73 8.35
CA ALA A 98 14.46 -8.52 7.98
C ALA A 98 14.13 -8.51 6.49
N ARG A 99 15.08 -8.86 5.62
CA ARG A 99 14.85 -9.02 4.17
C ARG A 99 13.73 -10.02 3.89
N LYS A 100 13.74 -11.18 4.55
CA LYS A 100 12.67 -12.18 4.39
C LYS A 100 11.32 -11.69 4.90
N ILE A 101 11.30 -11.00 6.03
CA ILE A 101 10.08 -10.45 6.63
C ILE A 101 9.47 -9.39 5.71
N LEU A 102 10.28 -8.52 5.09
CA LEU A 102 9.80 -7.44 4.23
C LEU A 102 9.29 -7.89 2.86
N LEU A 103 9.44 -9.17 2.51
CA LEU A 103 8.75 -9.74 1.35
C LEU A 103 7.28 -10.08 1.65
N ASP A 104 6.89 -10.11 2.93
CA ASP A 104 5.48 -10.18 3.31
C ASP A 104 4.82 -8.82 3.11
N GLU A 105 3.70 -8.82 2.40
CA GLU A 105 2.95 -7.62 2.02
C GLU A 105 2.52 -6.77 3.22
N ASN A 106 2.12 -7.38 4.34
CA ASN A 106 1.69 -6.65 5.53
C ASN A 106 2.88 -5.98 6.22
N TYR A 107 4.01 -6.68 6.32
CA TYR A 107 5.23 -6.09 6.89
C TYR A 107 5.81 -4.99 6.00
N PHE A 108 5.82 -5.19 4.70
CA PHE A 108 6.24 -4.19 3.74
C PHE A 108 5.37 -2.93 3.87
N GLY A 109 4.05 -3.08 3.82
CA GLY A 109 3.11 -1.97 3.98
C GLY A 109 3.25 -1.24 5.32
N THR A 110 3.41 -1.99 6.40
CA THR A 110 3.66 -1.42 7.74
C THR A 110 4.95 -0.58 7.74
N MET A 111 6.00 -1.04 7.07
CA MET A 111 7.25 -0.30 6.99
C MET A 111 7.19 0.92 6.07
N LEU A 112 6.38 0.90 5.01
CA LEU A 112 6.09 2.11 4.24
C LEU A 112 5.45 3.19 5.11
N VAL A 113 4.49 2.82 5.95
CA VAL A 113 3.87 3.75 6.91
C VAL A 113 4.89 4.23 7.94
N TYR A 114 5.66 3.32 8.54
CA TYR A 114 6.66 3.66 9.56
C TYR A 114 7.75 4.62 9.05
N THR A 115 8.16 4.46 7.79
CA THR A 115 9.19 5.31 7.16
C THR A 115 8.63 6.57 6.51
N GLY A 116 7.33 6.85 6.67
CA GLY A 116 6.68 8.05 6.15
C GLY A 116 6.45 8.05 4.64
N LYS A 117 6.55 6.89 4.00
CA LYS A 117 6.20 6.70 2.58
C LYS A 117 4.70 6.56 2.35
N ALA A 118 3.96 6.21 3.40
CA ALA A 118 2.52 6.24 3.45
C ALA A 118 2.03 6.79 4.80
N HIS A 119 0.75 7.17 4.87
CA HIS A 119 0.14 7.71 6.09
C HIS A 119 -0.62 6.67 6.91
N GLY A 120 -1.00 5.54 6.30
CA GLY A 120 -1.76 4.48 6.96
C GLY A 120 -2.01 3.28 6.07
#